data_AF-A0A2V6AEI7-F1
#
_entry.id   AF-A0A2V6AEI7-F1
#
_cell.length_a   1.000
_cell.length_b   1.000
_cell.length_c   1.000
_cell.angle_alpha   90.00
_cell.angle_beta   90.00
_cell.angle_gamma   90.00
#
_symmetry.space_group_name_H-M   'P 1'
#
loop_
_entity.id
_entity.type
_entity.pdbx_description
1 polymer ?
#
loop_
_entity_poly.entity_id
_entity_poly.type
_entity_poly.pdbx_seq_one_letter_code
_entity_poly.pdbx_strand_id
1 'polypeptide(L)' 'SFFSAINPDGNRFYVSNSNDTTVTVVDIPSLTVLHVIPDVGSYPFDMAFGP' A
#
# COMPACT_ATOMS: atom_id res chain seq x y z
N SER A 1 -14.73 3.21 0.62
CA SER A 1 -13.93 2.58 -0.43
C SER A 1 -12.55 2.32 0.11
N PHE A 2 -12.03 1.11 -0.04
CA PHE A 2 -10.64 0.81 0.31
C PHE A 2 -9.81 1.09 -0.94
N PHE A 3 -8.77 1.92 -0.79
CA PHE A 3 -7.88 2.22 -1.89
C PHE A 3 -6.59 1.44 -1.68
N SER A 4 -6.23 0.70 -2.72
CA SER A 4 -5.16 -0.28 -2.66
C SER A 4 -4.67 -0.59 -4.06
N ALA A 5 -3.38 -0.93 -4.18
CA ALA A 5 -2.79 -1.29 -5.46
C ALA A 5 -1.93 -2.55 -5.32
N ILE A 6 -1.85 -3.33 -6.39
CA ILE A 6 -0.95 -4.48 -6.50
C ILE A 6 0.17 -4.08 -7.45
N ASN A 7 1.42 -4.42 -7.10
CA ASN A 7 2.56 -4.12 -7.97
C ASN A 7 2.51 -4.95 -9.27
N PRO A 8 3.25 -4.55 -10.32
CA PRO A 8 3.24 -5.25 -11.61
C PRO A 8 3.56 -6.75 -11.52
N ASP A 9 4.45 -7.13 -10.61
CA ASP A 9 4.84 -8.54 -10.40
C ASP A 9 3.80 -9.35 -9.62
N GLY A 10 2.73 -8.72 -9.10
CA GLY A 10 1.64 -9.41 -8.42
C GLY A 10 1.99 -10.01 -7.06
N ASN A 11 3.14 -9.69 -6.49
CA ASN A 11 3.63 -10.29 -5.23
C ASN A 11 3.51 -9.36 -4.01
N ARG A 12 3.21 -8.07 -4.22
CA ARG A 12 3.06 -7.08 -3.14
C ARG A 12 1.74 -6.34 -3.26
N PHE A 13 1.09 -6.19 -2.12
CA PHE A 13 -0.14 -5.43 -1.98
C PHE A 13 0.10 -4.19 -1.13
N TYR A 14 -0.32 -3.03 -1.64
CA TYR A 14 -0.14 -1.73 -1.02
C TYR A 14 -1.50 -1.23 -0.56
N VAL A 15 -1.60 -0.88 0.72
CA VAL A 15 -2.84 -0.41 1.36
C VAL A 15 -2.60 0.99 1.89
N SER A 16 -3.37 1.96 1.40
CA SER A 16 -3.33 3.33 1.91
C SER A 16 -4.14 3.41 3.21
N ASN A 17 -3.48 3.79 4.31
CA ASN A 17 -4.15 3.99 5.59
C ASN A 17 -4.69 5.42 5.64
N SER A 18 -5.87 5.67 5.06
CA SER A 18 -6.41 7.03 4.89
C SER A 18 -6.68 7.78 6.20
N ASN A 19 -6.80 7.07 7.33
CA ASN A 19 -6.95 7.68 8.66
C ASN A 19 -5.58 7.96 9.34
N ASP A 20 -4.49 7.69 8.63
CA ASP A 20 -3.11 7.83 9.07
C ASP A 20 -2.29 8.48 7.91
N THR A 21 -0.99 8.61 8.09
CA THR A 21 -0.02 9.14 7.14
C THR A 21 0.87 8.05 6.55
N THR A 22 0.37 6.82 6.53
CA THR A 22 1.15 5.62 6.21
C THR A 22 0.57 4.81 5.04
N VAL A 23 1.43 4.02 4.40
CA VAL A 23 1.05 2.93 3.48
C VAL A 23 1.61 1.61 4.01
N THR A 24 0.77 0.59 4.10
CA THR A 24 1.19 -0.76 4.48
C THR A 24 1.54 -1.56 3.22
N VAL A 25 2.68 -2.23 3.23
CA VAL A 25 3.11 -3.16 2.18
C VAL A 25 3.00 -4.59 2.70
N VAL A 26 2.22 -5.40 2.01
CA VAL A 26 1.96 -6.80 2.35
C VAL A 26 2.57 -7.71 1.29
N ASP A 27 3.26 -8.75 1.72
CA ASP A 27 3.64 -9.88 0.87
C ASP A 27 2.40 -10.74 0.60
N ILE A 28 2.01 -10.87 -0.68
CA ILE A 28 0.79 -11.58 -1.05
C ILE A 28 0.91 -13.09 -0.79
N PRO A 29 2.01 -13.79 -1.16
CA PRO A 29 2.13 -15.23 -0.94
C PRO A 29 1.99 -15.65 0.52
N SER A 30 2.63 -14.92 1.44
CA SER A 30 2.63 -15.25 2.87
C SER A 30 1.57 -14.51 3.68
N LEU A 31 0.91 -13.51 3.08
CA LEU A 31 -0.03 -12.61 3.75
C LEU A 31 0.57 -11.90 4.97
N THR A 32 1.87 -11.58 4.90
CA THR A 32 2.60 -10.90 5.98
C THR A 32 2.89 -9.45 5.65
N VAL A 33 2.94 -8.59 6.67
CA VAL A 33 3.38 -7.20 6.50
C VAL A 33 4.89 -7.20 6.29
N LEU A 34 5.34 -6.66 5.16
CA LEU A 34 6.76 -6.46 4.87
C LEU A 34 7.24 -5.13 5.47
N HIS A 35 6.47 -4.07 5.21
CA HIS A 35 6.85 -2.70 5.59
C HIS A 35 5.62 -1.85 5.90
N VAL A 36 5.84 -0.83 6.74
CA VAL A 36 4.95 0.32 6.88
C VAL A 36 5.76 1.53 6.44
N ILE A 37 5.31 2.20 5.39
CA ILE A 37 5.94 3.39 4.83
C ILE A 37 5.32 4.60 5.53
N PRO A 38 6.09 5.36 6.34
CA PRO A 38 5.59 6.56 7.01
C PRO A 38 5.65 7.78 6.09
N ASP A 39 5.00 8.86 6.56
CA ASP A 39 5.11 10.22 6.01
C ASP A 39 4.76 10.34 4.51
N VAL A 40 3.78 9.58 4.03
CA VAL A 40 3.33 9.62 2.62
C VAL A 40 2.39 10.79 2.30
N GLY A 41 2.19 11.69 3.27
CA GLY A 41 1.23 12.78 3.22
C GLY A 41 -0.05 12.48 3.99
N SER A 42 -0.88 13.51 4.17
CA SER A 42 -2.15 13.39 4.89
C SER A 42 -3.21 12.72 4.01
N TYR A 43 -3.96 11.77 4.59
CA TYR A 43 -5.07 11.08 3.92
C TYR A 43 -4.67 10.44 2.59
N PRO A 44 -3.74 9.47 2.58
CA PRO A 44 -3.44 8.73 1.36
C PRO A 44 -4.71 8.01 0.89
N PHE A 45 -5.09 8.26 -0.35
CA PHE A 45 -6.27 7.68 -0.99
C PHE A 45 -5.85 6.96 -2.26
N ASP A 46 -5.58 7.67 -3.36
CA ASP A 46 -5.34 6.99 -4.63
C ASP A 46 -3.91 6.47 -4.78
N MET A 47 -3.75 5.33 -5.46
CA MET A 47 -2.45 4.71 -5.69
C MET A 47 -2.39 4.07 -7.08
N ALA A 48 -1.31 4.35 -7.81
CA ALA A 48 -1.02 3.75 -9.10
C ALA A 48 0.48 3.46 -9.22
N PHE A 49 0.82 2.45 -10.01
CA PHE A 49 2.20 2.18 -10.42
C PHE A 49 2.48 2.89 -11.73
N GLY A 50 3.64 3.55 -11.80
CA GLY A 50 4.17 4.06 -13.07
C GLY A 50 4.65 2.92 -13.98
N PRO A 51 4.81 3.18 -15.29
CA PRO A 51 5.48 2.26 -16.20
C PRO A 51 6.95 2.01 -15.83
#